data_AF-A0A820WJE1-F1
#
_entry.id   AF-A0A820WJE1-F1
#
_cell.length_a   1.000
_cell.length_b   1.000
_cell.length_c   1.000
_cell.angle_alpha   90.00
_cell.angle_beta   90.00
_cell.angle_gamma   90.00
#
_symmetry.space_group_name_H-M   'P 1'
#
loop_
_entity.id
_entity.type
_entity.pdbx_description
1 polymer ?
#
loop_
_entity_poly.entity_id
_entity_poly.type
_entity_poly.pdbx_seq_one_letter_code
_entity_poly.pdbx_strand_id
1 'polypeptide(L)'
;MTTATPRMTIDDAEAYAVEVLKFQKTNLLAHGVAVYRNSKRPNATEYITYDVDGHVGGVWKAGDKKWAEGGCKQKPARSGTYDKDLNKIAD
;
A
#
# COMPACT_ATOMS: atom_id res chain seq x y z
N MET A 1 -10.86 -26.23 -11.54
CA MET A 1 -10.97 -25.54 -10.25
C MET A 1 -9.84 -24.53 -10.18
N THR A 2 -10.12 -23.24 -10.37
CA THR A 2 -9.08 -22.20 -10.34
C THR A 2 -8.82 -21.87 -8.89
N THR A 3 -7.71 -22.33 -8.32
CA THR A 3 -7.28 -21.93 -6.99
C THR A 3 -6.89 -20.46 -7.06
N ALA A 4 -7.73 -19.58 -6.53
CA ALA A 4 -7.34 -18.21 -6.26
C ALA A 4 -6.17 -18.25 -5.26
N THR A 5 -5.01 -17.76 -5.67
CA THR A 5 -3.85 -17.58 -4.79
C THR A 5 -4.32 -16.89 -3.50
N PRO A 6 -4.05 -17.45 -2.30
CA PRO A 6 -4.48 -16.81 -1.07
C PRO A 6 -3.88 -15.40 -1.01
N ARG A 7 -4.75 -14.41 -0.85
CA ARG A 7 -4.35 -13.01 -0.66
C ARG A 7 -3.53 -12.93 0.63
N MET A 8 -2.40 -12.24 0.55
CA MET A 8 -1.53 -11.94 1.70
C MET A 8 -2.37 -11.36 2.85
N THR A 9 -2.20 -11.88 4.07
CA THR A 9 -2.88 -11.31 5.25
C THR A 9 -2.31 -9.92 5.57
N ILE A 10 -2.98 -9.17 6.44
CA ILE A 10 -2.50 -7.85 6.87
C ILE A 10 -1.17 -7.99 7.64
N ASP A 11 -1.03 -9.03 8.47
CA ASP A 11 0.18 -9.28 9.24
C ASP A 11 1.35 -9.66 8.33
N ASP A 12 1.10 -10.52 7.32
CA ASP A 12 2.11 -10.84 6.31
C ASP A 12 2.52 -9.57 5.55
N ALA A 13 1.54 -8.75 5.15
CA ALA A 13 1.82 -7.52 4.42
C ALA A 13 2.66 -6.55 5.25
N GLU A 14 2.39 -6.39 6.54
CA GLU A 14 3.21 -5.60 7.46
C GLU A 14 4.66 -6.12 7.47
N ALA A 15 4.86 -7.42 7.68
CA ALA A 15 6.19 -8.02 7.66
C ALA A 15 6.90 -7.76 6.33
N TYR A 16 6.20 -7.93 5.21
CA TYR A 16 6.78 -7.73 3.88
C TYR A 16 7.13 -6.26 3.60
N ALA A 17 6.28 -5.30 4.01
CA ALA A 17 6.58 -3.88 3.87
C ALA A 17 7.87 -3.50 4.62
N VAL A 18 8.02 -3.99 5.85
CA VAL A 18 9.16 -3.65 6.73
C VAL A 18 10.42 -4.41 6.33
N GLU A 19 10.32 -5.73 6.18
CA GLU A 19 11.47 -6.60 6.03
C GLU A 19 11.95 -6.70 4.58
N VAL A 20 11.04 -6.67 3.60
CA VAL A 20 11.39 -6.84 2.19
C VAL A 20 11.48 -5.49 1.49
N LEU A 21 10.42 -4.69 1.56
CA LEU A 21 10.34 -3.40 0.86
C LEU A 21 11.07 -2.26 1.59
N LYS A 22 11.53 -2.51 2.83
CA LYS A 22 12.28 -1.58 3.69
C LYS A 22 11.53 -0.28 3.99
N PHE A 23 10.21 -0.36 4.12
CA PHE A 23 9.41 0.74 4.63
C PHE A 23 9.43 0.79 6.15
N GLN A 24 9.16 1.96 6.70
CA GLN A 24 8.99 2.19 8.13
C GLN A 24 7.52 2.41 8.42
N LYS A 25 7.01 1.75 9.47
CA LYS A 25 5.65 1.98 9.98
C LYS A 25 5.55 3.41 10.51
N THR A 26 4.49 4.12 10.11
CA THR A 26 4.20 5.46 10.60
C THR A 26 3.12 5.42 11.68
N ASN A 27 2.84 6.57 12.29
CA ASN A 27 1.71 6.71 13.23
C ASN A 27 0.37 6.98 12.52
N LEU A 28 0.35 6.99 11.19
CA LEU A 28 -0.87 7.22 10.41
C LEU A 28 -1.62 5.90 10.17
N LEU A 29 -2.94 5.99 10.17
CA LEU A 29 -3.83 4.89 9.85
C LEU A 29 -4.73 5.28 8.67
N ALA A 30 -4.97 4.34 7.77
CA ALA A 30 -5.94 4.44 6.70
C ALA A 30 -6.91 3.27 6.81
N HIS A 31 -8.22 3.53 6.94
CA HIS A 31 -9.23 2.46 7.07
C HIS A 31 -8.92 1.42 8.17
N GLY A 32 -8.25 1.85 9.26
CA GLY A 32 -7.86 0.97 10.37
C GLY A 32 -6.58 0.16 10.15
N VAL A 33 -5.90 0.31 9.01
CA VAL A 33 -4.60 -0.32 8.74
C VAL A 33 -3.47 0.70 8.72
N ALA A 34 -2.25 0.24 9.01
CA ALA A 34 -1.07 1.09 9.10
C ALA A 34 -0.64 1.64 7.74
N VAL A 35 -0.18 2.90 7.75
CA VAL A 35 0.52 3.52 6.63
C VAL A 35 2.02 3.40 6.87
N TYR A 36 2.74 3.04 5.83
CA TYR A 36 4.19 2.89 5.84
C TYR A 36 4.85 3.92 4.92
N ARG A 37 6.07 4.34 5.27
CA ARG A 37 6.85 5.31 4.49
C ARG A 37 8.22 4.77 4.11
N ASN A 38 8.68 5.06 2.90
CA ASN A 38 10.07 4.91 2.49
C ASN A 38 10.52 6.13 1.69
N SER A 39 11.30 7.01 2.34
CA SER A 39 11.79 8.25 1.72
C SER A 39 12.82 8.05 0.60
N LYS A 40 13.28 6.82 0.36
CA LYS A 40 14.16 6.47 -0.76
C LYS A 40 13.38 6.12 -2.03
N ARG A 41 12.06 5.97 -1.93
CA ARG A 41 11.18 5.69 -3.07
C ARG A 41 10.68 6.97 -3.74
N PRO A 42 10.29 6.91 -5.02
CA PRO A 42 9.65 8.03 -5.69
C PRO A 42 8.36 8.45 -4.97
N ASN A 43 7.97 9.72 -5.08
CA ASN A 43 6.75 10.27 -4.46
C ASN A 43 5.51 9.39 -4.68
N ALA A 44 5.38 8.77 -5.86
CA ALA A 44 4.26 7.90 -6.21
C ALA A 44 4.14 6.64 -5.31
N THR A 45 5.22 6.22 -4.69
CA THR A 45 5.28 5.05 -3.80
C THR A 45 6.00 5.35 -2.50
N GLU A 46 6.12 6.63 -2.13
CA GLU A 46 6.77 7.05 -0.90
C GLU A 46 5.97 6.55 0.31
N TYR A 47 4.64 6.60 0.22
CA TYR A 47 3.73 6.06 1.22
C TYR A 47 2.92 4.92 0.63
N ILE A 48 2.76 3.85 1.41
CA ILE A 48 1.91 2.71 1.06
C ILE A 48 0.98 2.37 2.23
N THR A 49 -0.19 1.83 1.90
CA THR A 49 -1.10 1.18 2.85
C THR A 49 -1.61 -0.10 2.23
N TYR A 50 -1.90 -1.10 3.07
CA TYR A 50 -2.50 -2.34 2.58
C TYR A 50 -3.83 -2.04 1.88
N ASP A 51 -4.03 -2.62 0.69
CA ASP A 51 -5.29 -2.53 -0.04
C ASP A 51 -6.31 -3.43 0.65
N VAL A 52 -7.17 -2.85 1.49
CA VAL A 52 -8.24 -3.60 2.17
C VAL A 52 -9.44 -3.88 1.26
N ASP A 53 -9.64 -3.07 0.22
CA ASP A 53 -10.84 -3.16 -0.64
C ASP A 53 -10.68 -4.27 -1.69
N GLY A 54 -9.45 -4.49 -2.17
CA GLY A 54 -9.07 -5.67 -2.93
C GLY A 54 -9.73 -5.87 -4.30
N HIS A 55 -10.51 -4.90 -4.77
CA HIS A 55 -11.31 -5.00 -6.00
C HIS A 55 -10.49 -5.32 -7.27
N VAL A 56 -9.19 -4.97 -7.31
CA VAL A 56 -8.35 -5.10 -8.51
C VAL A 56 -7.19 -6.09 -8.32
N GLY A 57 -7.17 -6.84 -7.20
CA GLY A 57 -6.13 -7.84 -6.93
C GLY A 57 -4.78 -7.26 -6.48
N GLY A 58 -4.73 -5.98 -6.09
CA GLY A 58 -3.53 -5.35 -5.54
C GLY A 58 -3.32 -5.68 -4.06
N VAL A 59 -2.08 -5.50 -3.61
CA VAL A 59 -1.69 -5.61 -2.18
C VAL A 59 -1.54 -4.23 -1.57
N TRP A 60 -1.12 -3.23 -2.36
CA TRP A 60 -0.82 -1.89 -1.86
C TRP A 60 -1.64 -0.83 -2.58
N LYS A 61 -2.13 0.15 -1.83
CA LYS A 61 -2.40 1.49 -2.35
C LYS A 61 -1.19 2.36 -2.05
N ALA A 62 -0.82 3.22 -2.98
CA ALA A 62 0.33 4.10 -2.79
C ALA A 62 0.03 5.55 -3.19
N GLY A 63 0.84 6.46 -2.66
CA GLY A 63 0.78 7.87 -2.97
C GLY A 63 1.84 8.68 -2.26
N ASP A 64 1.69 9.99 -2.37
CA ASP A 64 2.60 10.95 -1.76
C ASP A 64 2.22 11.27 -0.29
N LYS A 65 2.99 12.18 0.31
CA LYS A 65 2.72 12.66 1.67
C LYS A 65 1.31 13.25 1.83
N LYS A 66 0.83 14.05 0.88
CA LYS A 66 -0.49 14.68 0.95
C LYS A 66 -1.60 13.63 0.94
N TRP A 67 -1.42 12.58 0.13
CA TRP A 67 -2.32 11.44 0.10
C TRP A 67 -2.35 10.70 1.44
N ALA A 68 -1.19 10.43 2.03
CA ALA A 68 -1.07 9.75 3.32
C ALA A 68 -1.72 10.56 4.46
N GLU A 69 -1.39 11.86 4.55
CA GLU A 69 -1.97 12.77 5.55
C GLU A 69 -3.48 12.97 5.34
N GLY A 70 -3.97 12.89 4.10
CA GLY A 70 -5.39 12.87 3.75
C GLY A 70 -6.11 11.53 4.03
N GLY A 71 -5.48 10.62 4.79
CA GLY A 71 -6.05 9.34 5.17
C GLY A 71 -6.16 8.32 4.02
N CYS A 72 -5.33 8.47 2.99
CA CYS A 72 -5.28 7.60 1.80
C CYS A 72 -6.56 7.58 0.94
N LYS A 73 -7.45 8.57 1.10
CA LYS A 73 -8.76 8.65 0.41
C LYS A 73 -8.75 9.53 -0.83
N GLN A 74 -7.82 10.47 -0.92
CA GLN A 74 -7.85 11.50 -1.95
C GLN A 74 -7.38 10.94 -3.30
N LYS A 75 -8.33 10.68 -4.21
CA LYS A 75 -8.03 10.19 -5.57
C LYS A 75 -6.98 11.03 -6.32
N PRO A 76 -6.98 12.37 -6.27
CA PRO A 76 -5.98 13.17 -7.01
C PRO A 76 -4.54 12.98 -6.52
N ALA A 77 -4.36 12.54 -5.27
CA ALA A 77 -3.06 12.30 -4.66
C ALA A 77 -2.73 10.79 -4.57
N ARG A 78 -3.70 9.91 -4.84
CA ARG A 78 -3.48 8.46 -4.96
C ARG A 78 -2.71 8.21 -6.25
N SER A 79 -1.57 7.57 -6.13
CA SER A 79 -0.70 7.26 -7.27
C SER A 79 -1.00 5.91 -7.90
N GLY A 80 -1.76 5.06 -7.22
CA GLY A 80 -2.36 3.85 -7.80
C GLY A 80 -2.57 2.72 -6.82
N THR A 81 -2.97 1.59 -7.39
CA THR A 81 -3.01 0.26 -6.76
C THR A 81 -1.88 -0.58 -7.35
N TYR A 82 -1.20 -1.33 -6.50
CA TYR A 82 0.03 -2.04 -6.84
C TYR A 82 -0.02 -3.49 -6.36
N ASP A 83 0.69 -4.37 -7.06
CA ASP A 83 0.97 -5.73 -6.59
C ASP A 83 1.93 -5.72 -5.38
N LYS A 84 2.26 -6.90 -4.84
CA LYS A 84 3.12 -7.03 -3.66
C LYS A 84 4.51 -6.38 -3.83
N ASP A 85 5.05 -6.38 -5.05
CA ASP A 85 6.41 -5.92 -5.38
C ASP A 85 6.44 -4.44 -5.79
N LEU A 86 5.29 -3.75 -5.70
CA LEU A 86 5.08 -2.36 -6.07
C LEU A 86 5.14 -2.10 -7.59
N ASN A 87 4.69 -3.05 -8.39
CA ASN A 87 4.32 -2.80 -9.79
C ASN A 87 2.88 -2.26 -9.85
N LYS A 88 2.67 -1.15 -10.57
CA LYS A 88 1.34 -0.53 -10.68
C LYS A 88 0.43 -1.41 -11.53
N ILE A 89 -0.77 -1.70 -11.02
CA ILE A 89 -1.79 -2.53 -11.70
C ILE A 89 -3.07 -1.75 -12.04
N ALA A 90 -3.34 -0.67 -11.31
CA ALA A 90 -4.50 0.19 -11.55
C ALA A 90 -4.30 1.59 -10.93
N ASP A 91 -5.20 2.52 -11.27
CA ASP A 91 -5.23 3.87 -10.72
C ASP A 91 -6.26 4.04 -9.61
#